data_AF-A0A7V2PK76-F1
#
_entry.id   AF-A0A7V2PK76-F1
#
_cell.length_a   1.000
_cell.length_b   1.000
_cell.length_c   1.000
_cell.angle_alpha   90.00
_cell.angle_beta   90.00
_cell.angle_gamma   90.00
#
_symmetry.space_group_name_H-M   'P 1'
#
loop_
_entity.id
_entity.type
_entity.pdbx_description
1 polymer ?
#
loop_
_entity_poly.entity_id
_entity_poly.type
_entity_poly.pdbx_seq_one_letter_code
_entity_poly.pdbx_strand_id
1 'polypeptide(L)'
;MPKRTTDDLINNLRFRSTWVALCDYLLARRPEVDFAAFLRELRQVELAAVEALALRLRREGAPPATVGIDDYLLEQGRVRRTEDARMHFVAHGLERSMAWYQAKLAEPDHPHHDLWRQLLDQQIAFVDRYAGLLGDLAIHKPTN
;
A
#
# COMPACT_ATOMS: atom_id res chain seq x y z
N MET A 1 -25.68 -9.12 1.56
CA MET A 1 -24.67 -8.32 2.29
C MET A 1 -23.64 -7.75 1.30
N PRO A 2 -23.93 -6.65 0.57
CA PRO A 2 -22.99 -6.07 -0.41
C PRO A 2 -22.15 -4.89 0.13
N LYS A 3 -22.60 -4.21 1.20
CA LYS A 3 -22.02 -2.93 1.63
C LYS A 3 -20.60 -3.04 2.18
N ARG A 4 -20.32 -4.07 2.98
CA ARG A 4 -19.03 -4.25 3.68
C ARG A 4 -17.86 -4.51 2.74
N THR A 5 -18.08 -5.21 1.63
CA THR A 5 -17.01 -5.61 0.70
C THR A 5 -16.61 -4.47 -0.22
N THR A 6 -17.58 -3.64 -0.63
CA THR A 6 -17.32 -2.38 -1.34
C THR A 6 -16.60 -1.37 -0.42
N ASP A 7 -16.93 -1.32 0.88
CA ASP A 7 -16.21 -0.48 1.84
C ASP A 7 -14.73 -0.89 1.96
N ASP A 8 -14.41 -2.18 1.94
CA ASP A 8 -13.02 -2.66 1.94
C ASP A 8 -12.24 -2.20 0.70
N LEU A 9 -12.87 -2.26 -0.49
CA LEU A 9 -12.28 -1.75 -1.73
C LEU A 9 -12.06 -0.23 -1.69
N ILE A 10 -13.03 0.54 -1.19
CA ILE A 10 -12.93 2.00 -1.06
C ILE A 10 -11.80 2.36 -0.08
N ASN A 11 -11.76 1.71 1.08
CA ASN A 11 -10.75 1.96 2.10
C ASN A 11 -9.34 1.63 1.58
N ASN A 12 -9.19 0.50 0.89
CA ASN A 12 -7.91 0.14 0.30
C ASN A 12 -7.52 1.11 -0.81
N LEU A 13 -8.43 1.49 -1.70
CA LEU A 13 -8.15 2.48 -2.75
C LEU A 13 -7.70 3.83 -2.17
N ARG A 14 -8.34 4.31 -1.10
CA ARG A 14 -7.93 5.53 -0.38
C ARG A 14 -6.52 5.38 0.19
N PHE A 15 -6.26 4.27 0.88
CA PHE A 15 -4.95 3.98 1.47
C PHE A 15 -3.85 3.96 0.40
N ARG A 16 -4.04 3.24 -0.69
CA ARG A 16 -3.10 3.14 -1.82
C ARG A 16 -2.85 4.48 -2.49
N SER A 17 -3.90 5.24 -2.75
CA SER A 17 -3.78 6.59 -3.33
C SER A 17 -2.98 7.52 -2.42
N THR A 18 -3.10 7.34 -1.10
CA THR A 18 -2.31 8.09 -0.12
C THR A 18 -0.83 7.72 -0.17
N TRP A 19 -0.49 6.44 -0.35
CA TRP A 19 0.90 6.01 -0.52
C TRP A 19 1.53 6.52 -1.80
N VAL A 20 0.80 6.58 -2.91
CA VAL A 20 1.27 7.24 -4.14
C VAL A 20 1.63 8.69 -3.86
N ALA A 21 0.72 9.44 -3.22
CA ALA A 21 0.95 10.85 -2.88
C ALA A 21 2.13 11.03 -1.90
N LEU A 22 2.29 10.11 -0.96
CA LEU A 22 3.42 10.14 -0.02
C LEU A 22 4.74 9.83 -0.74
N CYS A 23 4.79 8.85 -1.63
CA CYS A 23 5.98 8.58 -2.43
C CYS A 23 6.38 9.80 -3.27
N ASP A 24 5.42 10.44 -3.93
CA ASP A 24 5.64 11.68 -4.69
C ASP A 24 6.20 12.80 -3.80
N TYR A 25 5.62 12.98 -2.61
CA TYR A 25 6.12 13.95 -1.64
C TYR A 25 7.55 13.65 -1.20
N LEU A 26 7.88 12.40 -0.88
CA LEU A 26 9.21 12.03 -0.39
C LEU A 26 10.26 12.12 -1.50
N LEU A 27 9.93 11.72 -2.73
CA LEU A 27 10.80 11.86 -3.90
C LEU A 27 11.14 13.32 -4.21
N ALA A 28 10.17 14.24 -4.05
CA ALA A 28 10.40 15.67 -4.26
C ALA A 28 11.43 16.27 -3.28
N ARG A 29 11.68 15.60 -2.14
CA ARG A 29 12.67 16.02 -1.14
C ARG A 29 14.09 15.54 -1.43
N ARG A 30 14.33 14.91 -2.59
CA ARG A 30 15.64 14.41 -3.04
C ARG A 30 16.31 13.47 -2.01
N PRO A 31 15.67 12.32 -1.73
CA PRO A 31 16.25 11.31 -0.83
C PRO A 31 17.55 10.72 -1.41
N GLU A 32 18.29 9.98 -0.58
CA GLU A 32 19.48 9.26 -1.05
C GLU A 32 19.14 8.28 -2.16
N VAL A 33 20.14 7.90 -2.97
CA VAL A 33 19.94 7.17 -4.24
C VAL A 33 19.15 5.88 -4.04
N ASP A 34 19.49 5.10 -3.02
CA ASP A 34 18.85 3.81 -2.74
C ASP A 34 17.41 3.99 -2.25
N PHE A 35 17.18 4.95 -1.35
CA PHE A 35 15.82 5.25 -0.89
C PHE A 35 14.97 5.88 -2.00
N ALA A 36 15.56 6.68 -2.88
CA ALA A 36 14.89 7.20 -4.06
C ALA A 36 14.49 6.09 -5.04
N ALA A 37 15.36 5.10 -5.28
CA ALA A 37 15.05 3.94 -6.10
C ALA A 37 13.88 3.15 -5.51
N PHE A 38 13.97 2.85 -4.21
CA PHE A 38 12.90 2.21 -3.44
C PHE A 38 11.56 2.94 -3.55
N LEU A 39 11.54 4.26 -3.33
CA LEU A 39 10.31 5.06 -3.38
C LEU A 39 9.70 5.12 -4.80
N ARG A 40 10.53 5.18 -5.84
CA ARG A 40 10.04 5.16 -7.23
C ARG A 40 9.37 3.85 -7.55
N GLU A 41 9.97 2.74 -7.15
CA GLU A 41 9.39 1.43 -7.41
C GLU A 41 8.15 1.16 -6.55
N LEU A 42 8.19 1.53 -5.26
CA LEU A 42 7.01 1.47 -4.40
C LEU A 42 5.85 2.24 -5.03
N ARG A 43 6.10 3.46 -5.50
CA ARG A 43 5.09 4.27 -6.20
C ARG A 43 4.46 3.53 -7.39
N GLN A 44 5.24 2.78 -8.17
CA GLN A 44 4.70 1.99 -9.29
C GLN A 44 3.83 0.83 -8.80
N VAL A 45 4.25 0.13 -7.74
CA VAL A 45 3.45 -0.93 -7.11
C VAL A 45 2.11 -0.37 -6.60
N GLU A 46 2.15 0.77 -5.91
CA GLU A 46 0.95 1.43 -5.38
C GLU A 46 0.03 1.94 -6.50
N LEU A 47 0.57 2.49 -7.60
CA LEU A 47 -0.23 2.90 -8.76
C LEU A 47 -0.93 1.71 -9.44
N ALA A 48 -0.22 0.61 -9.65
CA ALA A 48 -0.81 -0.61 -10.20
C ALA A 48 -1.95 -1.15 -9.30
N ALA A 49 -1.77 -1.08 -7.98
CA ALA A 49 -2.81 -1.45 -7.02
C ALA A 49 -4.02 -0.50 -7.10
N VAL A 50 -3.81 0.82 -7.17
CA VAL A 50 -4.87 1.82 -7.37
C VAL A 50 -5.68 1.52 -8.63
N GLU A 51 -5.03 1.20 -9.75
CA GLU A 51 -5.69 0.87 -11.00
C GLU A 51 -6.56 -0.39 -10.89
N ALA A 52 -6.02 -1.45 -10.27
CA ALA A 52 -6.74 -2.71 -10.05
C ALA A 52 -7.98 -2.51 -9.16
N LEU A 53 -7.83 -1.76 -8.06
CA LEU A 53 -8.92 -1.45 -7.13
C LEU A 53 -10.00 -0.59 -7.78
N ALA A 54 -9.59 0.46 -8.49
CA ALA A 54 -10.53 1.32 -9.21
C ALA A 54 -11.30 0.55 -10.29
N LEU A 55 -10.64 -0.38 -10.99
CA LEU A 55 -11.31 -1.26 -11.95
C LEU A 55 -12.33 -2.17 -11.25
N ARG A 56 -11.99 -2.73 -10.09
CA ARG A 56 -12.90 -3.59 -9.33
C ARG A 56 -14.13 -2.81 -8.83
N LEU A 57 -13.92 -1.63 -8.25
CA LEU A 57 -15.01 -0.75 -7.79
C LEU A 57 -15.99 -0.38 -8.92
N ARG A 58 -15.47 -0.05 -10.11
CA ARG A 58 -16.33 0.21 -11.29
C ARG A 58 -17.20 -0.98 -11.65
N ARG A 59 -16.65 -2.21 -11.59
CA ARG A 59 -17.42 -3.44 -11.87
C ARG A 59 -18.53 -3.69 -10.84
N GLU A 60 -18.39 -3.13 -9.64
CA GLU A 60 -19.38 -3.20 -8.57
C GLU A 60 -20.36 -2.01 -8.58
N GLY A 61 -20.29 -1.14 -9.60
CA GLY A 61 -21.18 0.01 -9.75
C GLY A 61 -20.83 1.19 -8.84
N ALA A 62 -19.68 1.16 -8.16
CA ALA A 62 -19.20 2.25 -7.31
C ALA A 62 -18.22 3.16 -8.07
N PRO A 63 -18.40 4.50 -8.08
CA PRO A 63 -17.53 5.41 -8.81
C PRO A 63 -16.20 5.66 -8.06
N PRO A 64 -15.04 5.22 -8.59
CA PRO A 64 -13.75 5.36 -7.89
C PRO A 64 -13.27 6.79 -7.76
N ALA A 65 -13.71 7.69 -8.66
CA ALA A 65 -13.28 9.09 -8.70
C ALA A 65 -13.67 9.88 -7.43
N THR A 66 -14.58 9.33 -6.62
CA THR A 66 -15.00 9.93 -5.34
C THR A 66 -14.11 9.52 -4.17
N VAL A 67 -13.21 8.56 -4.38
CA VAL A 67 -12.30 8.07 -3.35
C VAL A 67 -11.07 8.97 -3.31
N GLY A 68 -11.09 9.92 -2.36
CA GLY A 68 -9.94 10.79 -2.07
C GLY A 68 -8.78 10.06 -1.36
N ILE A 69 -7.85 10.85 -0.81
CA ILE A 69 -6.74 10.36 0.01
C ILE A 69 -7.05 10.47 1.51
N ASP A 70 -6.24 9.82 2.33
CA ASP A 70 -6.23 9.97 3.79
C ASP A 70 -5.22 11.05 4.18
N ASP A 71 -5.72 12.27 4.42
CA ASP A 71 -4.89 13.42 4.78
C ASP A 71 -4.13 13.22 6.10
N TYR A 72 -4.69 12.45 7.04
CA TYR A 72 -4.05 12.18 8.32
C TYR A 72 -2.83 11.26 8.12
N LEU A 73 -2.99 10.17 7.37
CA LEU A 73 -1.89 9.29 7.03
C LEU A 73 -0.80 10.02 6.23
N LEU A 74 -1.20 10.87 5.28
CA LEU A 74 -0.27 11.68 4.51
C LEU A 74 0.54 12.60 5.42
N GLU A 75 -0.11 13.31 6.35
CA GLU A 75 0.56 14.21 7.28
C GLU A 75 1.52 13.45 8.22
N GLN A 76 1.11 12.28 8.72
CA GLN A 76 1.99 11.41 9.53
C GLN A 76 3.27 11.00 8.79
N GLY A 77 3.22 10.86 7.46
CA GLY A 77 4.41 10.65 6.63
C GLY A 77 5.22 11.94 6.42
N ARG A 78 4.55 13.08 6.23
CA ARG A 78 5.19 14.38 5.96
C ARG A 78 6.00 14.92 7.13
N VAL A 79 5.54 14.71 8.36
CA VAL A 79 6.20 15.20 9.58
C VAL A 79 7.52 14.49 9.91
N ARG A 80 7.85 13.39 9.21
CA ARG A 80 9.10 12.65 9.42
C ARG A 80 10.29 13.46 8.90
N ARG A 81 11.18 13.86 9.82
CA ARG A 81 12.27 14.81 9.56
C ARG A 81 13.51 14.17 8.93
N THR A 82 13.89 12.99 9.40
CA THR A 82 15.06 12.25 8.92
C THR A 82 14.69 11.22 7.87
N GLU A 83 15.68 10.77 7.09
CA GLU A 83 15.47 9.70 6.11
C GLU A 83 15.12 8.38 6.79
N ASP A 84 15.86 7.99 7.84
CA ASP A 84 15.57 6.79 8.64
C ASP A 84 14.13 6.77 9.15
N ALA A 85 13.62 7.90 9.66
CA ALA A 85 12.25 7.97 10.17
C ALA A 85 11.21 7.84 9.05
N ARG A 86 11.52 8.30 7.83
CA ARG A 86 10.66 8.12 6.65
C ARG A 86 10.69 6.66 6.20
N MET A 87 11.88 6.05 6.15
CA MET A 87 12.05 4.66 5.75
C MET A 87 11.33 3.71 6.72
N HIS A 88 11.50 3.89 8.04
CA HIS A 88 10.73 3.17 9.06
C HIS A 88 9.21 3.34 8.88
N PHE A 89 8.76 4.57 8.63
CA PHE A 89 7.34 4.84 8.41
C PHE A 89 6.79 4.09 7.19
N VAL A 90 7.54 4.09 6.08
CA VAL A 90 7.16 3.36 4.87
C VAL A 90 7.18 1.85 5.10
N ALA A 91 8.23 1.31 5.73
CA ALA A 91 8.34 -0.11 6.06
C ALA A 91 7.18 -0.60 6.92
N HIS A 92 6.82 0.16 7.96
CA HIS A 92 5.67 -0.17 8.81
C HIS A 92 4.34 -0.08 8.03
N GLY A 93 4.24 0.84 7.08
CA GLY A 93 3.10 0.92 6.17
C GLY A 93 2.92 -0.33 5.31
N LEU A 94 4.02 -0.83 4.74
CA LEU A 94 4.06 -2.07 3.97
C LEU A 94 3.67 -3.28 4.82
N GLU A 95 4.23 -3.39 6.02
CA GLU A 95 3.90 -4.45 6.97
C GLU A 95 2.40 -4.48 7.30
N ARG A 96 1.85 -3.33 7.72
CA ARG A 96 0.42 -3.21 8.05
C ARG A 96 -0.49 -3.56 6.89
N SER A 97 -0.08 -3.18 5.69
CA SER A 97 -0.80 -3.48 4.47
C SER A 97 -0.82 -4.99 4.17
N MET A 98 0.32 -5.66 4.25
CA MET A 98 0.40 -7.12 4.05
C MET A 98 -0.38 -7.87 5.12
N ALA A 99 -0.28 -7.46 6.39
CA ALA A 99 -1.08 -8.02 7.49
C ALA A 99 -2.59 -7.85 7.25
N TRP A 100 -3.01 -6.71 6.72
CA TRP A 100 -4.42 -6.48 6.37
C TRP A 100 -4.88 -7.44 5.27
N TYR A 101 -4.08 -7.65 4.21
CA TYR A 101 -4.44 -8.62 3.16
C TYR A 101 -4.49 -10.06 3.67
N GLN A 102 -3.57 -10.46 4.53
CA GLN A 102 -3.60 -11.78 5.16
C GLN A 102 -4.88 -11.96 5.97
N ALA A 103 -5.28 -10.96 6.77
CA ALA A 103 -6.53 -10.99 7.51
C ALA A 103 -7.74 -11.11 6.58
N LYS A 104 -7.74 -10.39 5.44
CA LYS A 104 -8.80 -10.50 4.43
C LYS A 104 -8.87 -11.85 3.74
N LEU A 105 -7.72 -12.48 3.50
CA LEU A 105 -7.64 -13.83 2.93
C LEU A 105 -8.04 -14.93 3.91
N ALA A 106 -8.05 -14.63 5.22
CA ALA A 106 -8.54 -15.53 6.25
C ALA A 106 -10.07 -15.44 6.46
N GLU A 107 -10.74 -14.41 5.94
CA GLU A 107 -12.20 -14.29 5.98
C GLU A 107 -12.82 -15.29 4.98
N PRO A 108 -13.62 -16.29 5.42
CA PRO A 108 -14.23 -17.24 4.50
C PRO A 108 -15.14 -16.54 3.48
N ASP A 109 -15.12 -17.00 2.24
CA ASP A 109 -15.97 -16.53 1.15
C ASP A 109 -15.87 -15.01 0.84
N HIS A 110 -14.76 -14.35 1.18
CA HIS A 110 -14.60 -12.94 0.81
C HIS A 110 -14.58 -12.79 -0.73
N PRO A 111 -15.47 -11.97 -1.33
CA PRO A 111 -15.70 -11.94 -2.78
C PRO A 111 -14.54 -11.37 -3.62
N HIS A 112 -13.44 -10.99 -2.98
CA HIS A 112 -12.27 -10.33 -3.59
C HIS A 112 -10.97 -11.04 -3.24
N HIS A 113 -11.03 -12.30 -2.79
CA HIS A 113 -9.83 -13.09 -2.46
C HIS A 113 -8.75 -13.03 -3.53
N ASP A 114 -9.10 -13.21 -4.81
CA ASP A 114 -8.12 -13.17 -5.89
C ASP A 114 -7.41 -11.81 -5.99
N LEU A 115 -8.15 -10.72 -5.79
CA LEU A 115 -7.58 -9.37 -5.78
C LEU A 115 -6.68 -9.18 -4.57
N TRP A 116 -7.12 -9.57 -3.36
CA TRP A 116 -6.32 -9.47 -2.15
C TRP A 116 -5.04 -10.31 -2.21
N ARG A 117 -5.12 -11.51 -2.80
CA ARG A 117 -3.95 -12.37 -3.05
C ARG A 117 -2.99 -11.68 -4.00
N GLN A 118 -3.48 -11.20 -5.14
CA GLN A 118 -2.65 -10.50 -6.12
C GLN A 118 -1.92 -9.29 -5.49
N LEU A 119 -2.62 -8.46 -4.73
CA LEU A 119 -2.03 -7.28 -4.10
C LEU A 119 -1.02 -7.65 -3.00
N LEU A 120 -1.28 -8.73 -2.25
CA LEU A 120 -0.33 -9.26 -1.28
C LEU A 120 0.94 -9.78 -1.96
N ASP A 121 0.81 -10.59 -3.01
CA ASP A 121 1.94 -11.16 -3.74
C ASP A 121 2.82 -10.08 -4.35
N GLN A 122 2.21 -9.00 -4.88
CA GLN A 122 2.94 -7.83 -5.39
C GLN A 122 3.76 -7.14 -4.29
N GLN A 123 3.19 -6.98 -3.08
CA GLN A 123 3.90 -6.37 -1.97
C GLN A 123 5.01 -7.27 -1.41
N ILE A 124 4.77 -8.58 -1.30
CA ILE A 124 5.81 -9.54 -0.89
C ILE A 124 6.98 -9.48 -1.87
N ALA A 125 6.69 -9.56 -3.17
CA ALA A 125 7.73 -9.50 -4.19
C ALA A 125 8.52 -8.18 -4.15
N PHE A 126 7.85 -7.07 -3.84
CA PHE A 126 8.51 -5.78 -3.65
C PHE A 126 9.41 -5.78 -2.41
N VAL A 127 8.90 -6.21 -1.25
CA VAL A 127 9.67 -6.28 0.00
C VAL A 127 10.87 -7.20 -0.15
N ASP A 128 10.72 -8.33 -0.82
CA ASP A 128 11.81 -9.28 -1.09
C ASP A 128 12.95 -8.65 -1.90
N ARG A 129 12.63 -7.84 -2.92
CA ARG A 129 13.64 -7.13 -3.73
C ARG A 129 14.43 -6.10 -2.92
N TYR A 130 13.80 -5.48 -1.93
CA TYR A 130 14.42 -4.45 -1.08
C TYR A 130 14.78 -4.95 0.31
N ALA A 131 14.83 -6.26 0.54
CA ALA A 131 15.13 -6.83 1.85
C ALA A 131 16.47 -6.33 2.42
N GLY A 132 17.48 -6.10 1.57
CA GLY A 132 18.77 -5.54 2.01
C GLY A 132 18.69 -4.08 2.46
N LEU A 133 17.85 -3.26 1.82
CA LEU A 133 17.62 -1.87 2.21
C LEU A 133 16.72 -1.78 3.45
N LEU A 134 15.74 -2.67 3.54
CA LEU A 134 14.81 -2.72 4.67
C LEU A 134 15.48 -3.35 5.90
N GLY A 135 16.49 -4.22 5.74
CA GLY A 135 17.29 -4.76 6.84
C GLY A 135 16.44 -5.32 7.99
N ASP A 136 16.73 -4.87 9.21
CA ASP A 136 16.04 -5.25 10.46
C ASP A 136 14.72 -4.47 10.69
N LEU A 137 14.27 -3.66 9.73
CA LEU A 137 12.90 -3.13 9.75
C LEU A 137 11.99 -4.33 9.58
N ALA A 138 11.64 -4.98 10.69
CA ALA A 138 11.01 -6.29 10.75
C ALA A 138 9.67 -6.31 10.03
N ILE A 139 9.69 -6.39 8.71
CA ILE A 139 8.51 -6.69 7.92
C ILE A 139 8.32 -8.20 8.05
N HIS A 140 7.46 -8.60 8.98
CA HIS A 140 7.13 -10.00 9.20
C HIS A 140 6.54 -10.60 7.92
N LYS A 141 7.31 -11.46 7.26
CA LYS A 141 6.85 -12.21 6.09
C LYS A 141 5.76 -13.19 6.53
N PRO A 142 4.67 -13.36 5.75
CA PRO A 142 3.77 -14.48 5.97
C PRO A 142 4.54 -15.80 5.88
N THR A 143 4.36 -16.68 6.86
CA THR A 143 4.66 -18.10 6.72
C THR A 143 3.63 -18.74 5.79
N ASN A 144 4.10 -19.37 4.71
CA ASN A 144 3.29 -20.19 3.81
C ASN A 144 2.58 -21.34 4.53
#